data_AF-A0A0L0C309-F1
#
_entry.id   AF-A0A0L0C309-F1
#
_cell.length_a   1.000
_cell.length_b   1.000
_cell.length_c   1.000
_cell.angle_alpha   90.00
_cell.angle_beta   90.00
_cell.angle_gamma   90.00
#
_symmetry.space_group_name_H-M   'P 1'
#
loop_
_entity.id
_entity.type
_entity.pdbx_description
1 polymer ?
#
loop_
_entity_poly.entity_id
_entity_poly.type
_entity_poly.pdbx_seq_one_letter_code
_entity_poly.pdbx_strand_id
1 'polypeptide(L)'
;MGKYRVTWGEFNRWLDLQGRDKTDYYLDVLNNPYAKKDKLGDDYPAIVSWQDAKDYCQWLGINSGKKTDLPTEAQWEYAARSGGQFLIYGNSDNTLYYDGDPKRNFTDGFSPVGNFAPNPIGLYDMMGNGKDWVNDWY
;
A
#
# COMPACT_ATOMS: atom_id res chain seq x y z
N MET A 1 -11.73 1.91 -1.56
CA MET A 1 -10.38 1.58 -1.07
C MET A 1 -9.91 0.30 -1.74
N GLY A 2 -8.65 0.21 -2.16
CA GLY A 2 -8.07 -1.05 -2.60
C GLY A 2 -7.96 -2.04 -1.43
N LYS A 3 -8.10 -3.34 -1.71
CA LYS A 3 -7.99 -4.39 -0.67
C LYS A 3 -6.57 -4.51 -0.10
N TYR A 4 -5.59 -4.27 -0.97
CA TYR A 4 -4.16 -4.30 -0.70
C TYR A 4 -3.55 -2.98 -1.17
N ARG A 5 -2.34 -2.67 -0.68
CA ARG A 5 -1.48 -1.64 -1.27
C ARG A 5 -1.18 -2.01 -2.73
N VAL A 6 -1.01 -1.02 -3.60
CA VAL A 6 -0.56 -1.24 -4.98
C VAL A 6 0.84 -1.84 -4.94
N THR A 7 1.08 -2.91 -5.69
CA THR A 7 2.37 -3.61 -5.66
C THR A 7 3.34 -3.09 -6.72
N TRP A 8 4.63 -3.43 -6.58
CA TRP A 8 5.61 -3.15 -7.63
C TRP A 8 5.25 -3.81 -8.96
N GLY A 9 4.71 -5.03 -8.95
CA GLY A 9 4.29 -5.71 -10.17
C GLY A 9 3.19 -4.94 -10.91
N GLU A 10 2.18 -4.44 -10.18
CA GLU A 10 1.09 -3.63 -10.74
C GLU A 10 1.59 -2.28 -11.25
N PHE A 11 2.38 -1.57 -10.44
CA PHE A 11 2.85 -0.23 -10.77
C PHE A 11 3.88 -0.23 -11.91
N ASN A 12 4.82 -1.18 -11.89
CA ASN A 12 5.80 -1.33 -12.95
C ASN A 12 5.16 -1.73 -14.27
N ARG A 13 4.09 -2.55 -14.23
CA ARG A 13 3.29 -2.87 -15.41
C ARG A 13 2.60 -1.63 -15.97
N TRP A 14 2.08 -0.76 -15.11
CA TRP A 14 1.50 0.50 -15.54
C TRP A 14 2.53 1.42 -16.20
N LEU A 15 3.73 1.57 -15.62
CA LEU A 15 4.81 2.36 -16.23
C LEU A 15 5.14 1.87 -17.65
N ASP A 16 5.24 0.55 -17.84
CA ASP A 16 5.51 -0.04 -19.16
C ASP A 16 4.40 0.29 -20.17
N LEU A 17 3.12 0.27 -19.73
CA LEU A 17 1.99 0.66 -20.57
C LEU A 17 1.98 2.16 -20.91
N GLN A 18 2.57 3.00 -20.05
CA GLN A 18 2.74 4.43 -20.32
C GLN A 18 3.99 4.73 -21.16
N GLY A 19 4.82 3.72 -21.47
CA GLY A 19 6.12 3.94 -22.12
C GLY A 19 7.09 4.73 -21.24
N ARG A 20 6.98 4.61 -19.92
CA ARG A 20 7.81 5.30 -18.92
C ARG A 20 8.87 4.36 -18.36
N ASP A 21 10.02 4.92 -18.02
CA ASP A 21 11.06 4.21 -17.27
C ASP A 21 10.60 3.91 -15.83
N LYS A 22 11.29 2.95 -15.18
CA LYS A 22 11.11 2.68 -13.74
C LYS A 22 11.47 3.91 -12.91
N THR A 23 10.86 4.05 -11.73
CA THR A 23 11.11 5.22 -10.87
C THR A 23 12.56 5.25 -10.37
N ASP A 24 13.07 6.44 -10.06
CA ASP A 24 14.41 6.61 -9.49
C ASP A 24 14.60 5.78 -8.23
N TYR A 25 13.61 5.75 -7.34
CA TYR A 25 13.65 4.91 -6.13
C TYR A 25 13.83 3.42 -6.47
N TYR A 26 13.09 2.92 -7.45
CA TYR A 26 13.19 1.52 -7.87
C TYR A 26 14.59 1.21 -8.39
N LEU A 27 15.12 2.07 -9.27
CA LEU A 27 16.45 1.92 -9.86
C LEU A 27 17.56 2.06 -8.82
N ASP A 28 17.46 3.00 -7.89
CA ASP A 28 18.41 3.20 -6.81
C ASP A 28 18.52 1.97 -5.92
N VAL A 29 17.38 1.38 -5.54
CA VAL A 29 17.38 0.15 -4.74
C VAL A 29 17.91 -1.03 -5.56
N LEU A 30 17.54 -1.14 -6.84
CA LEU A 30 17.97 -2.23 -7.71
C LEU A 30 19.48 -2.22 -7.92
N ASN A 31 20.06 -1.04 -8.14
CA ASN A 31 21.47 -0.85 -8.46
C ASN A 31 22.37 -0.75 -7.23
N ASN A 32 21.81 -0.55 -6.04
CA ASN A 32 22.58 -0.51 -4.80
C ASN A 32 22.96 -1.92 -4.32
N PRO A 33 24.26 -2.28 -4.26
CA PRO A 33 24.70 -3.60 -3.84
C PRO A 33 24.42 -3.91 -2.36
N TYR A 34 24.18 -2.90 -1.53
CA TYR A 34 23.88 -3.04 -0.10
C TYR A 34 22.39 -3.02 0.21
N ALA A 35 21.53 -2.76 -0.77
CA ALA A 35 20.09 -2.73 -0.56
C ALA A 35 19.51 -4.16 -0.54
N LYS A 36 18.57 -4.40 0.39
CA LYS A 36 17.72 -5.60 0.35
C LYS A 36 16.77 -5.48 -0.84
N LYS A 37 16.96 -6.34 -1.85
CA LYS A 37 16.19 -6.30 -3.10
C LYS A 37 14.81 -6.94 -2.98
N ASP A 38 14.56 -7.75 -1.94
CA ASP A 38 13.28 -8.42 -1.71
C ASP A 38 12.11 -7.43 -1.69
N LYS A 39 12.33 -6.19 -1.20
CA LYS A 39 11.30 -5.13 -1.18
C LYS A 39 10.89 -4.59 -2.56
N LEU A 40 11.56 -5.02 -3.62
CA LEU A 40 11.20 -4.73 -5.02
C LEU A 40 10.46 -5.91 -5.68
N GLY A 41 10.17 -6.99 -4.94
CA GLY A 41 9.39 -8.11 -5.45
C GLY A 41 8.02 -7.67 -5.96
N ASP A 42 7.49 -8.35 -6.97
CA ASP A 42 6.25 -7.96 -7.65
C ASP A 42 5.02 -7.94 -6.74
N ASP A 43 5.05 -8.67 -5.62
CA ASP A 43 4.02 -8.74 -4.58
C ASP A 43 4.28 -7.80 -3.39
N TYR A 44 5.37 -7.03 -3.41
CA TYR A 44 5.67 -6.03 -2.38
C TYR A 44 5.02 -4.69 -2.71
N PRO A 45 4.66 -3.89 -1.69
CA PRO A 45 4.11 -2.54 -1.87
C PRO A 45 5.06 -1.63 -2.67
N ALA A 46 4.52 -0.94 -3.68
CA ALA A 46 5.25 0.05 -4.44
C ALA A 46 5.50 1.32 -3.60
N ILE A 47 6.70 1.89 -3.72
CA ILE A 47 7.09 3.15 -3.06
C ILE A 47 7.35 4.18 -4.14
N VAL A 48 6.43 5.13 -4.28
CA VAL A 48 6.40 6.07 -5.41
C VAL A 48 6.12 7.49 -4.92
N SER A 49 6.31 8.47 -5.82
CA SER A 49 5.94 9.86 -5.54
C SER A 49 4.42 10.02 -5.41
N TRP A 50 3.97 11.08 -4.74
CA TRP A 50 2.53 11.38 -4.66
C TRP A 50 1.90 11.55 -6.05
N GLN A 51 2.60 12.26 -6.94
CA GLN A 51 2.12 12.51 -8.30
C GLN A 51 1.96 11.21 -9.08
N ASP A 52 2.93 10.31 -9.00
CA ASP A 52 2.85 8.99 -9.62
C ASP A 52 1.68 8.15 -9.10
N ALA A 53 1.45 8.17 -7.79
CA ALA A 53 0.32 7.47 -7.18
C ALA A 53 -1.02 8.06 -7.67
N LYS A 54 -1.11 9.39 -7.75
CA LYS A 54 -2.28 10.10 -8.28
C LYS A 54 -2.55 9.74 -9.74
N ASP A 55 -1.52 9.79 -10.59
CA ASP A 55 -1.62 9.48 -12.01
C ASP A 55 -2.03 8.01 -12.24
N TYR A 56 -1.48 7.08 -11.46
CA TYR A 56 -1.87 5.67 -11.49
C TYR A 56 -3.35 5.49 -11.14
N CYS A 57 -3.83 6.12 -10.07
CA CYS A 57 -5.25 6.04 -9.68
C CYS A 57 -6.18 6.62 -10.76
N GLN A 58 -5.82 7.76 -11.35
CA GLN A 58 -6.60 8.38 -12.42
C GLN A 58 -6.64 7.52 -13.67
N TRP A 59 -5.49 6.98 -14.09
CA TRP A 59 -5.41 6.04 -15.20
C TRP A 59 -6.27 4.79 -14.93
N LEU A 60 -6.20 4.22 -13.74
CA LEU A 60 -7.00 3.06 -13.37
C LEU A 60 -8.50 3.39 -13.39
N GLY A 61 -8.88 4.59 -12.97
CA GLY A 61 -10.25 5.06 -13.03
C GLY A 61 -10.79 5.15 -14.47
N ILE A 62 -10.01 5.75 -15.37
CA ILE A 62 -10.36 5.85 -16.79
C ILE A 62 -10.53 4.46 -17.42
N ASN A 63 -9.57 3.56 -17.21
CA ASN A 63 -9.57 2.24 -17.87
C ASN A 63 -10.59 1.27 -17.27
N SER A 64 -10.97 1.43 -16.00
CA SER A 64 -11.98 0.59 -15.36
C SER A 64 -13.40 1.15 -15.44
N GLY A 65 -13.57 2.40 -15.91
CA GLY A 65 -14.84 3.12 -15.86
C GLY A 65 -15.31 3.47 -14.44
N LYS A 66 -14.43 3.37 -13.44
CA LYS A 66 -14.71 3.67 -12.03
C LYS A 66 -14.11 5.01 -11.64
N LYS A 67 -14.74 5.70 -10.70
CA LYS A 67 -14.12 6.86 -10.06
C LYS A 67 -13.06 6.36 -9.06
N THR A 68 -11.81 6.28 -9.52
CA THR A 68 -10.66 5.87 -8.72
C THR A 68 -9.76 7.08 -8.51
N ASP A 69 -9.36 7.30 -7.26
CA ASP A 69 -8.47 8.36 -6.83
C ASP A 69 -7.76 7.91 -5.53
N LEU A 70 -6.71 8.63 -5.12
CA LEU A 70 -6.18 8.52 -3.76
C LEU A 70 -7.30 8.78 -2.75
N PRO A 71 -7.30 8.10 -1.59
CA PRO A 71 -8.28 8.39 -0.55
C PRO A 71 -8.01 9.78 0.06
N THR A 72 -9.04 10.41 0.61
CA THR A 72 -8.78 11.45 1.61
C THR A 72 -8.23 10.83 2.89
N GLU A 73 -7.56 11.61 3.74
CA GLU A 73 -7.07 11.18 5.04
C GLU A 73 -8.22 10.61 5.88
N ALA A 74 -9.37 11.29 5.89
CA ALA A 74 -10.57 10.80 6.56
C ALA A 74 -11.09 9.46 6.00
N GLN A 75 -11.05 9.27 4.67
CA GLN A 75 -11.42 7.99 4.06
C GLN A 75 -10.44 6.88 4.40
N TRP A 76 -9.14 7.20 4.44
CA TRP A 76 -8.08 6.27 4.83
C TRP A 76 -8.25 5.87 6.30
N GLU A 77 -8.46 6.81 7.21
CA GLU A 77 -8.67 6.53 8.64
C GLU A 77 -9.95 5.73 8.87
N TYR A 78 -11.06 6.10 8.23
CA TYR A 78 -12.32 5.34 8.32
C TYR A 78 -12.11 3.88 7.91
N ALA A 79 -11.38 3.65 6.82
CA ALA A 79 -11.05 2.32 6.34
C ALA A 79 -10.09 1.58 7.28
N ALA A 80 -9.04 2.24 7.77
CA ALA A 80 -8.06 1.66 8.70
C ALA A 80 -8.74 1.20 10.00
N ARG A 81 -9.68 2.01 10.49
CA ARG A 81 -10.50 1.76 11.68
C ARG A 81 -11.74 0.89 11.41
N SER A 82 -11.70 0.03 10.40
CA SER A 82 -12.75 -0.96 10.14
C SER A 82 -14.16 -0.38 10.01
N GLY A 83 -14.28 0.74 9.29
CA GLY A 83 -15.54 1.47 9.15
C GLY A 83 -15.75 2.52 10.24
N GLY A 84 -14.67 3.19 10.67
CA GLY A 84 -14.75 4.31 11.62
C GLY A 84 -14.96 3.92 13.09
N GLN A 85 -14.65 2.67 13.47
CA GLN A 85 -14.71 2.24 14.87
C GLN A 85 -13.61 2.89 15.70
N PHE A 86 -13.76 2.91 17.02
CA PHE A 86 -12.72 3.44 17.92
C PHE A 86 -11.61 2.40 18.18
N LEU A 87 -10.84 2.09 17.14
CA LEU A 87 -9.75 1.12 17.15
C LEU A 87 -8.41 1.85 16.99
N ILE A 88 -7.51 1.69 17.96
CA ILE A 88 -6.11 2.16 17.89
C ILE A 88 -5.33 1.23 16.96
N TYR A 89 -5.55 -0.07 17.09
CA TYR A 89 -4.96 -1.09 16.23
C TYR A 89 -5.98 -1.55 15.19
N GLY A 90 -5.59 -1.63 13.92
CA GLY A 90 -6.45 -2.00 12.79
C GLY A 90 -6.86 -3.49 12.76
N ASN A 91 -7.38 -4.02 13.87
CA ASN A 91 -7.93 -5.37 14.02
C ASN A 91 -9.23 -5.33 14.85
N SER A 92 -9.86 -6.50 15.03
CA SER A 92 -11.17 -6.63 15.67
C SER A 92 -11.19 -6.43 17.17
N ASP A 93 -10.05 -6.64 17.85
CA ASP A 93 -9.96 -6.67 19.31
C ASP A 93 -9.07 -5.57 19.88
N ASN A 94 -8.67 -4.61 19.03
CA ASN A 94 -7.86 -3.46 19.40
C ASN A 94 -6.61 -3.84 20.20
N THR A 95 -5.92 -4.89 19.78
CA THR A 95 -4.75 -5.46 20.49
C THR A 95 -3.52 -5.48 19.60
N LEU A 96 -2.34 -5.20 20.15
CA LEU A 96 -1.08 -5.35 19.42
C LEU A 96 -0.54 -6.79 19.54
N TYR A 97 -0.27 -7.43 18.41
CA TYR A 97 0.26 -8.80 18.33
C TYR A 97 1.65 -8.82 17.70
N TYR A 98 2.57 -9.62 18.25
CA TYR A 98 3.99 -9.64 17.84
C TYR A 98 4.35 -10.87 16.98
N ASP A 99 5.63 -10.99 16.63
CA ASP A 99 6.18 -12.08 15.83
C ASP A 99 5.73 -13.46 16.31
N GLY A 100 5.24 -14.28 15.38
CA GLY A 100 4.75 -15.64 15.63
C GLY A 100 3.25 -15.73 15.96
N ASP A 101 2.57 -14.62 16.24
CA ASP A 101 1.12 -14.63 16.45
C ASP A 101 0.36 -14.56 15.12
N PRO A 102 -0.56 -15.51 14.82
CA PRO A 102 -1.34 -15.50 13.58
C PRO A 102 -2.30 -14.30 13.46
N LYS A 103 -2.59 -13.59 14.55
CA LYS A 103 -3.41 -12.37 14.55
C LYS A 103 -2.60 -11.10 14.30
N ARG A 104 -1.27 -11.20 14.18
CA ARG A 104 -0.43 -10.07 13.79
C ARG A 104 -0.91 -9.50 12.45
N ASN A 105 -1.14 -8.20 12.43
CA ASN A 105 -1.70 -7.45 11.31
C ASN A 105 -0.78 -6.31 10.81
N PHE A 106 0.53 -6.38 11.11
CA PHE A 106 1.53 -5.41 10.67
C PHE A 106 2.92 -6.06 10.54
N THR A 107 3.85 -5.37 9.90
CA THR A 107 5.29 -5.71 9.83
C THR A 107 6.16 -4.55 10.30
N ASP A 108 7.32 -4.88 10.89
CA ASP A 108 8.37 -3.91 11.26
C ASP A 108 9.26 -3.49 10.07
N GLY A 109 9.05 -4.08 8.89
CA GLY A 109 9.80 -3.78 7.68
C GLY A 109 8.91 -3.79 6.44
N PHE A 110 9.26 -4.64 5.47
CA PHE A 110 8.48 -4.85 4.26
C PHE A 110 8.17 -6.33 4.12
N SER A 111 6.98 -6.63 3.64
CA SER A 111 6.50 -7.98 3.38
C SER A 111 5.60 -7.95 2.15
N PRO A 112 5.42 -9.10 1.45
CA PRO A 112 4.38 -9.19 0.44
C PRO A 112 3.04 -8.69 0.97
N VAL A 113 2.24 -8.04 0.11
CA VAL A 113 0.92 -7.56 0.51
C VAL A 113 0.06 -8.72 1.00
N GLY A 114 -0.73 -8.46 2.04
CA GLY A 114 -1.65 -9.47 2.56
C GLY A 114 -1.01 -10.61 3.37
N ASN A 115 0.28 -10.53 3.71
CA ASN A 115 0.97 -11.55 4.50
C ASN A 115 0.57 -11.57 5.99
N PHE A 116 -0.10 -10.51 6.48
CA PHE A 116 -0.57 -10.37 7.86
C PHE A 116 -2.10 -10.36 7.92
N ALA A 117 -2.66 -10.56 9.11
CA ALA A 117 -4.11 -10.58 9.32
C ALA A 117 -4.75 -9.25 8.86
N PRO A 118 -5.91 -9.28 8.17
CA PRO A 118 -6.61 -8.07 7.77
C PRO A 118 -7.36 -7.43 8.95
N ASN A 119 -7.81 -6.21 8.75
CA ASN A 119 -8.82 -5.61 9.62
C ASN A 119 -10.22 -6.26 9.39
N PRO A 120 -11.20 -6.08 10.31
CA PRO A 120 -12.55 -6.64 10.19
C PRO A 120 -13.29 -6.44 8.87
N ILE A 121 -12.97 -5.40 8.09
CA ILE A 121 -13.61 -5.14 6.79
C ILE A 121 -12.81 -5.73 5.61
N GLY A 122 -11.79 -6.55 5.90
CA GLY A 122 -11.02 -7.31 4.91
C GLY A 122 -9.93 -6.51 4.21
N LEU A 123 -9.53 -5.35 4.75
CA LEU A 123 -8.40 -4.58 4.25
C LEU A 123 -7.12 -5.01 4.95
N TYR A 124 -6.05 -5.11 4.16
CA TYR A 124 -4.74 -5.54 4.63
C TYR A 124 -3.79 -4.35 4.72
N ASP A 125 -2.73 -4.49 5.50
CA ASP A 125 -1.62 -3.54 5.54
C ASP A 125 -2.02 -2.10 5.94
N MET A 126 -3.17 -1.95 6.60
CA MET A 126 -3.63 -0.68 7.18
C MET A 126 -2.80 -0.27 8.40
N MET A 127 -2.02 -1.21 8.96
CA MET A 127 -0.94 -0.94 9.91
C MET A 127 0.37 -1.50 9.36
N GLY A 128 1.38 -0.62 9.24
CA GLY A 128 2.71 -1.00 8.74
C GLY A 128 2.73 -1.33 7.24
N ASN A 129 3.79 -2.05 6.84
CA ASN A 129 4.08 -2.43 5.44
C ASN A 129 4.20 -1.26 4.44
N GLY A 130 4.44 -0.03 4.92
CA GLY A 130 4.64 1.14 4.08
C GLY A 130 3.93 2.38 4.59
N LYS A 131 3.87 3.40 3.72
CA LYS A 131 3.09 4.62 3.89
C LYS A 131 2.15 4.77 2.70
N ASP A 132 0.93 5.22 2.94
CA ASP A 132 -0.04 5.50 1.88
C ASP A 132 -0.12 7.00 1.63
N TRP A 133 -0.12 7.37 0.35
CA TRP A 133 -0.46 8.72 -0.05
C TRP A 133 -1.96 8.95 0.08
N VAL A 134 -2.32 10.12 0.62
CA VAL A 134 -3.69 10.63 0.69
C VAL A 134 -3.80 11.91 -0.13
N ASN A 135 -5.02 12.31 -0.47
CA ASN A 135 -5.29 13.49 -1.30
C ASN A 135 -5.18 14.83 -0.56
N ASP A 136 -5.03 14.79 0.76
CA ASP A 136 -5.04 15.96 1.63
C ASP A 136 -3.69 16.70 1.59
N TRP A 137 -3.77 18.03 1.63
CA TRP A 137 -2.61 18.92 1.75
C TRP A 137 -2.30 19.15 3.23
N TYR A 138 -1.02 19.36 3.55
CA TYR A 138 -0.54 19.73 4.88
C TYR A 138 0.14 21.11 4.86
#